data_AF-A0A3P7P9G5-F1
#
_entry.id   AF-A0A3P7P9G5-F1
#
_cell.length_a   1.000
_cell.length_b   1.000
_cell.length_c   1.000
_cell.angle_alpha   90.00
_cell.angle_beta   90.00
_cell.angle_gamma   90.00
#
_symmetry.space_group_name_H-M   'P 1'
#
loop_
_entity.id
_entity.type
_entity.pdbx_description
1 polymer ?
#
loop_
_entity_poly.entity_id
_entity_poly.type
_entity_poly.pdbx_seq_one_letter_code
_entity_poly.pdbx_strand_id
1 'polypeptide(L)'
;MLPKAKIFAVPDALLQFPKENKEAKSRSVREFDENLTVDMFGYSSVEEYYNQASPASKLDTVKVPLLCFVAADDPFVPLSIENIRVPGSSSEEEDAITGTSVLFA
;
A
#
# COMPACT_ATOMS: atom_id res chain seq x y z
N MET A 1 -23.03 -0.62 7.25
CA MET A 1 -22.79 -1.45 6.05
C MET A 1 -21.46 -0.95 5.46
N LEU A 2 -20.35 -1.66 5.70
CA LEU A 2 -19.05 -1.27 5.14
C LEU A 2 -19.10 -1.48 3.62
N PRO A 3 -18.56 -0.57 2.79
CA PRO A 3 -18.42 -0.85 1.36
C PRO A 3 -17.54 -2.09 1.24
N LYS A 4 -18.06 -3.14 0.59
CA LYS A 4 -17.28 -4.34 0.31
C LYS A 4 -16.00 -3.90 -0.39
N ALA A 5 -14.84 -4.28 0.14
CA ALA A 5 -13.59 -4.13 -0.57
C ALA A 5 -13.79 -4.73 -1.96
N LYS A 6 -13.68 -3.89 -3.00
CA LYS A 6 -13.62 -4.38 -4.37
C LYS A 6 -12.29 -5.07 -4.50
N ILE A 7 -12.28 -6.39 -4.30
CA ILE A 7 -11.22 -7.23 -4.85
C ILE A 7 -11.37 -7.06 -6.36
N PHE A 8 -10.49 -6.26 -6.96
CA PHE A 8 -10.37 -6.22 -8.41
C PHE A 8 -9.77 -7.57 -8.82
N ALA A 9 -10.64 -8.54 -9.11
CA ALA A 9 -10.23 -9.63 -9.96
C ALA A 9 -9.83 -9.01 -11.29
N VAL A 10 -8.54 -9.06 -11.64
CA VAL A 10 -8.05 -8.63 -12.94
C VAL A 10 -8.66 -9.60 -13.96
N PRO A 11 -9.64 -9.19 -14.78
CA PRO A 11 -10.21 -10.07 -15.80
C PRO A 11 -9.09 -10.47 -16.78
N ASP A 12 -9.13 -11.68 -17.35
CA ASP A 12 -8.13 -12.14 -18.33
C ASP A 12 -7.94 -11.17 -19.51
N ALA A 13 -8.94 -10.36 -19.82
CA ALA A 13 -8.85 -9.31 -20.84
C ALA A 13 -7.93 -8.14 -20.46
N LEU A 14 -7.72 -7.87 -19.16
CA LEU A 14 -6.79 -6.87 -18.62
C LEU A 14 -5.36 -7.41 -18.45
N LEU A 15 -5.13 -8.72 -18.65
CA LEU A 15 -3.78 -9.29 -18.86
C LEU A 15 -3.26 -9.03 -20.29
N GLN A 16 -3.97 -8.24 -21.10
CA GLN A 16 -3.44 -7.74 -22.36
C GLN A 16 -2.36 -6.70 -22.05
N PHE A 17 -1.13 -7.19 -21.92
CA PHE A 17 0.03 -6.33 -21.78
C PHE A 17 0.07 -5.32 -22.93
N PRO A 18 0.31 -4.03 -22.64
CA PRO A 18 0.49 -3.04 -23.67
C PRO A 18 1.58 -3.51 -24.66
N LYS A 19 1.37 -3.27 -25.96
CA LYS A 19 2.33 -3.69 -27.02
C LYS A 19 3.70 -3.03 -26.86
N GLU A 20 3.75 -1.90 -26.15
CA GLU A 20 4.96 -1.18 -25.84
C GLU A 20 5.41 -1.49 -24.41
N ASN A 21 6.63 -1.99 -24.27
CA ASN A 21 7.21 -2.41 -22.99
C ASN A 21 7.76 -1.19 -22.22
N LYS A 22 6.89 -0.23 -21.89
CA LYS A 22 7.24 1.00 -21.15
C LYS A 22 7.55 0.70 -19.69
N GLU A 23 6.81 -0.25 -19.11
CA GLU A 23 6.98 -0.79 -17.78
C GLU A 23 8.38 -1.36 -17.55
N ALA A 24 8.98 -2.04 -18.53
CA ALA A 24 10.35 -2.55 -18.41
C ALA A 24 11.43 -1.46 -18.42
N LYS A 25 11.08 -0.22 -18.80
CA LYS A 25 11.99 0.94 -18.78
C LYS A 25 11.78 1.83 -17.54
N SER A 26 10.74 1.58 -16.75
CA SER A 26 10.46 2.32 -15.53
C SER A 26 11.64 2.25 -14.57
N ARG A 27 12.04 3.39 -14.02
CA ARG A 27 13.17 3.53 -13.09
C ARG A 27 12.72 3.71 -11.65
N SER A 28 11.42 3.73 -11.42
CA SER A 28 10.79 3.78 -10.10
C SER A 28 9.50 2.97 -10.07
N VAL A 29 9.05 2.58 -8.88
CA VAL A 29 7.75 1.93 -8.68
C VAL A 29 6.62 2.84 -9.19
N ARG A 30 6.72 4.15 -8.96
CA ARG A 30 5.71 5.11 -9.44
C ARG A 30 5.60 5.13 -10.96
N GLU A 31 6.73 5.12 -11.68
CA GLU A 31 6.73 5.04 -13.15
C GLU A 31 6.18 3.70 -13.64
N PHE A 32 6.45 2.60 -12.93
CA PHE A 32 5.86 1.30 -13.24
C PHE A 32 4.33 1.35 -13.07
N ASP A 33 3.86 1.94 -11.98
CA ASP A 33 2.44 2.08 -11.73
C ASP A 33 1.76 2.96 -12.76
N GLU A 34 2.39 4.06 -13.15
CA GLU A 34 1.89 4.95 -14.20
C GLU A 34 1.81 4.26 -15.57
N ASN A 35 2.83 3.47 -15.92
CA ASN A 35 2.92 2.82 -17.23
C ASN A 35 2.13 1.50 -17.35
N LEU A 36 1.76 0.87 -16.23
CA LEU A 36 1.09 -0.43 -16.24
C LEU A 36 -0.10 -0.50 -15.28
N THR A 37 0.12 -0.25 -13.98
CA THR A 37 -0.89 -0.45 -12.93
C THR A 37 -2.14 0.41 -13.18
N VAL A 38 -1.96 1.67 -13.55
CA VAL A 38 -3.06 2.62 -13.83
C VAL A 38 -3.99 2.06 -14.92
N ASP A 39 -3.43 1.65 -16.05
CA ASP A 39 -4.19 1.10 -17.18
C ASP A 39 -4.80 -0.27 -16.83
N MET A 40 -4.04 -1.14 -16.17
CA MET A 40 -4.46 -2.49 -15.78
C MET A 40 -5.69 -2.47 -14.87
N PHE A 41 -5.80 -1.47 -13.99
CA PHE A 41 -6.93 -1.33 -13.05
C PHE A 41 -7.94 -0.26 -13.46
N GLY A 42 -7.74 0.40 -14.61
CA GLY A 42 -8.67 1.39 -15.17
C GLY A 42 -8.74 2.72 -14.42
N TYR A 43 -7.64 3.15 -13.81
CA TYR A 43 -7.51 4.48 -13.23
C TYR A 43 -7.22 5.53 -14.32
N SER A 44 -7.60 6.78 -14.09
CA SER A 44 -7.32 7.87 -15.06
C SER A 44 -5.91 8.44 -14.95
N SER A 45 -5.27 8.31 -13.79
CA SER A 45 -3.88 8.71 -13.56
C SER A 45 -3.25 7.97 -12.38
N VAL A 46 -1.92 8.06 -12.26
CA VAL A 46 -1.17 7.51 -11.12
C VAL A 46 -1.55 8.22 -9.81
N GLU A 47 -1.90 9.51 -9.84
CA GLU A 47 -2.43 10.24 -8.68
C GLU A 47 -3.77 9.68 -8.23
N GLU A 48 -4.69 9.42 -9.15
CA GLU A 48 -5.98 8.80 -8.80
C GLU A 48 -5.76 7.40 -8.19
N TYR A 49 -4.88 6.61 -8.79
CA TYR A 49 -4.48 5.31 -8.25
C TYR A 49 -3.97 5.43 -6.81
N TYR A 50 -2.96 6.26 -6.55
CA TYR A 50 -2.42 6.41 -5.19
C TYR A 50 -3.43 7.00 -4.21
N ASN A 51 -4.29 7.93 -4.64
CA ASN A 51 -5.35 8.48 -3.79
C ASN A 51 -6.39 7.43 -3.38
N GLN A 52 -6.79 6.56 -4.30
CA GLN A 52 -7.84 5.57 -4.05
C GLN A 52 -7.32 4.24 -3.50
N ALA A 53 -6.12 3.81 -3.87
CA ALA A 53 -5.57 2.51 -3.51
C ALA A 53 -4.68 2.57 -2.26
N SER A 54 -4.01 3.70 -1.99
CA SER A 54 -3.11 3.79 -0.84
C SER A 54 -3.86 3.58 0.50
N PRO A 55 -3.27 2.83 1.45
CA PRO A 55 -3.81 2.70 2.79
C PRO A 55 -3.49 3.93 3.66
N ALA A 56 -2.49 4.75 3.31
CA ALA A 56 -1.95 5.81 4.17
C ALA A 56 -3.01 6.81 4.66
N SER A 57 -3.97 7.16 3.81
CA SER A 57 -5.07 8.09 4.13
C SER A 57 -6.27 7.43 4.83
N LYS A 58 -6.22 6.11 5.07
CA LYS A 58 -7.31 5.32 5.64
C LYS A 58 -6.93 4.64 6.95
N LEU A 59 -5.64 4.63 7.31
CA LEU A 59 -5.14 3.94 8.51
C LEU A 59 -5.78 4.46 9.80
N ASP A 60 -6.12 5.75 9.85
CA ASP A 60 -6.83 6.40 10.96
C ASP A 60 -8.28 5.88 11.14
N THR A 61 -8.85 5.27 10.12
CA THR A 61 -10.21 4.68 10.19
C THR A 61 -10.25 3.29 10.82
N VAL A 62 -9.09 2.66 11.03
CA VAL A 62 -8.98 1.31 11.62
C VAL A 62 -9.23 1.40 13.12
N LYS A 63 -10.29 0.73 13.60
CA LYS A 63 -10.74 0.78 15.01
C LYS A 63 -10.29 -0.39 15.86
N VAL A 64 -9.65 -1.37 15.24
CA VAL A 64 -9.10 -2.55 15.92
C VAL A 64 -7.58 -2.42 15.93
N PRO A 65 -6.89 -2.95 16.95
CA PRO A 65 -5.43 -2.97 16.96
C PRO A 65 -4.89 -3.59 15.67
N LEU A 66 -3.95 -2.89 15.03
CA LEU A 66 -3.37 -3.28 13.75
C LEU A 66 -1.88 -3.54 13.92
N LEU A 67 -1.49 -4.75 13.54
CA LEU A 67 -0.10 -5.19 13.53
C LEU A 67 0.36 -5.27 12.07
N CYS A 68 1.32 -4.43 11.70
CA CYS A 68 1.90 -4.41 10.36
C CYS A 68 3.31 -5.00 10.41
N PHE A 69 3.61 -5.98 9.56
CA PHE A 69 4.97 -6.49 9.38
C PHE A 69 5.46 -6.23 7.97
N VAL A 70 6.76 -5.99 7.85
CA VAL A 70 7.47 -5.92 6.58
C VAL A 70 8.65 -6.89 6.66
N ALA A 71 9.00 -7.50 5.52
CA ALA A 71 10.18 -8.34 5.46
C ALA A 71 11.44 -7.46 5.46
N ALA A 72 12.44 -7.86 6.22
CA ALA A 72 13.70 -7.11 6.30
C ALA A 72 14.46 -7.02 4.96
N ASP A 73 14.19 -7.94 4.03
CA ASP A 73 14.80 -8.04 2.71
C ASP A 73 13.87 -7.54 1.58
N ASP A 74 12.74 -6.92 1.91
CA ASP A 74 11.83 -6.37 0.90
C ASP A 74 12.51 -5.20 0.14
N PRO A 75 12.73 -5.31 -1.18
CA PRO A 75 13.42 -4.28 -1.96
C PRO A 75 12.60 -3.00 -2.15
N PHE A 76 11.30 -3.01 -1.85
CA PHE A 76 10.41 -1.86 -1.99
C PHE A 76 10.24 -1.07 -0.69
N VAL A 77 10.60 -1.66 0.46
CA VAL A 77 10.44 -1.04 1.76
C VAL A 77 11.76 -0.39 2.19
N PRO A 78 11.78 0.92 2.49
CA PRO A 78 12.98 1.57 3.01
C PRO A 78 13.40 0.97 4.36
N LEU A 79 14.70 0.70 4.53
CA LEU A 79 15.27 0.25 5.81
C LEU A 79 15.10 1.26 6.96
N SER A 80 14.77 2.52 6.63
CA SER A 80 14.58 3.61 7.57
C SER A 80 13.12 3.77 8.05
N ILE A 81 12.25 2.77 7.85
CA ILE A 81 10.93 2.81 8.49
C ILE A 81 11.13 2.65 10.00
N GLU A 82 11.24 3.76 10.71
CA GLU A 82 11.19 3.75 12.16
C GLU A 82 9.75 3.50 12.63
N ASN A 83 9.60 2.87 13.81
CA ASN A 83 8.32 2.60 14.44
C ASN A 83 7.41 3.83 14.36
N ILE A 84 6.40 3.80 13.47
CA ILE A 84 5.44 4.90 13.33
C ILE A 84 4.66 4.98 14.65
N ARG A 85 5.04 5.94 15.50
CA ARG A 85 4.35 6.19 16.77
C ARG A 85 3.06 6.92 16.48
N VAL A 86 1.93 6.24 16.65
CA VAL A 86 0.62 6.87 16.54
C VAL A 86 0.46 7.88 17.68
N PRO A 87 0.10 9.15 17.41
CA PRO A 87 -0.11 10.15 18.47
C PRO A 87 -1.24 9.72 19.40
N GLY A 88 -0.95 9.55 20.70
CA GLY A 88 -1.95 9.23 21.73
C GLY A 88 -1.57 8.16 22.76
N SER A 89 -0.47 7.42 22.55
CA SER A 89 0.03 6.47 23.57
C SER A 89 0.80 7.22 24.67
N SER A 90 0.16 7.47 25.81
CA SER A 90 0.83 7.92 27.03
C SER A 90 1.95 6.94 27.40
N SER A 91 3.04 7.51 27.89
CA SER A 91 4.19 6.80 28.43
C SER A 91 3.78 5.77 29.49
N GLU A 92 4.48 4.64 29.44
CA GLU A 92 4.58 3.57 30.47
C GLU A 92 3.76 2.30 30.15
N GLU A 93 4.52 1.21 30.03
CA GLU A 93 4.19 -0.21 29.82
C GLU A 93 3.86 -0.73 28.40
N GLU A 94 4.70 -1.67 27.97
CA GLU A 94 4.57 -2.50 26.77
C GLU A 94 3.32 -3.39 26.82
N ASP A 95 2.17 -2.83 26.47
CA ASP A 95 1.06 -3.64 25.99
C ASP A 95 1.01 -3.56 24.47
N ALA A 96 1.70 -4.51 23.82
CA ALA A 96 1.86 -4.67 22.37
C ALA A 96 0.54 -4.86 21.57
N ILE A 97 -0.62 -4.60 22.19
CA ILE A 97 -1.94 -4.98 21.68
C ILE A 97 -2.87 -3.76 21.55
N THR A 98 -2.48 -2.55 21.97
CA THR A 98 -3.44 -1.42 22.05
C THR A 98 -3.19 -0.31 21.02
N GLY A 99 -2.12 -0.38 20.22
CA GLY A 99 -1.79 0.61 19.19
C GLY A 99 -1.51 -0.02 17.83
N THR A 100 -1.61 0.78 16.76
CA THR A 100 -1.06 0.35 15.47
C THR A 100 0.46 0.31 15.59
N SER A 101 1.05 -0.87 15.45
CA SER A 101 2.50 -1.07 15.54
C SER A 101 3.01 -1.64 14.22
N VAL A 102 4.08 -1.05 13.69
CA VAL A 102 4.82 -1.59 12.55
C VAL A 102 6.07 -2.28 13.12
N LEU A 103 6.23 -3.56 12.86
CA LEU A 103 7.35 -4.39 13.30
C LEU A 103 8.07 -4.97 12.08
N PHE A 104 9.36 -5.26 12.22
CA PHE A 104 10.13 -5.97 11.21
C PHE A 104 10.18 -7.46 11.56
N ALA A 105 10.00 -8.32 10.55
CA ALA A 105 10.10 -9.78 10.67
C ALA A 105 11.35 -10.31 9.95
#